data_AF-A0A1M7S1A4-F1
#
_entry.id   AF-A0A1M7S1A4-F1
#
_cell.length_a   1.000
_cell.length_b   1.000
_cell.length_c   1.000
_cell.angle_alpha   90.00
_cell.angle_beta   90.00
_cell.angle_gamma   90.00
#
_symmetry.space_group_name_H-M   'P 1'
#
loop_
_entity.id
_entity.type
_entity.pdbx_description
1 polymer ?
#
loop_
_entity_poly.entity_id
_entity_poly.type
_entity_poly.pdbx_seq_one_letter_code
_entity_poly.pdbx_strand_id
1 'polypeptide(L)'
;MKMHLLAPGLLAVAPLVAANAQDNPRQFAVEGAGMLTCERFIAARGDTTSPDYQRMIGFIEGYLSAANLYEPDTFDLTPWHNAAALDLIVENHCAQHPEDRLVGVTQRMVGGLRPYRIARFSQMLEVGDGQNRAFVYETILRRAQAALQLRGLYSGAEDGTYTPALRDAFRDFQRSVRLNETGVPDPATLWKLLNP
;
A
#
# COMPACT_ATOMS: atom_id res chain seq x y z
N MET A 1 3.17 -78.21 -4.24
CA MET A 1 3.15 -77.79 -2.81
C MET A 1 4.49 -77.15 -2.49
N LYS A 2 4.57 -75.81 -2.54
CA LYS A 2 5.70 -75.03 -2.02
C LYS A 2 5.12 -73.80 -1.33
N MET A 3 5.28 -73.80 -0.01
CA MET A 3 4.82 -72.81 0.94
C MET A 3 5.91 -71.73 1.02
N HIS A 4 5.60 -70.50 0.62
CA HIS A 4 6.48 -69.36 0.85
C HIS A 4 5.98 -68.61 2.09
N LEU A 5 6.80 -68.68 3.14
CA LEU A 5 6.62 -67.97 4.39
C LEU A 5 6.63 -66.45 4.14
N LEU A 6 5.63 -65.75 4.69
CA LEU A 6 5.70 -64.32 4.95
C LEU A 6 6.69 -64.07 6.10
N ALA A 7 7.71 -63.25 5.85
CA ALA A 7 8.53 -62.67 6.90
C ALA A 7 7.93 -61.31 7.30
N PRO A 8 7.65 -61.06 8.60
CA PRO A 8 7.33 -59.73 9.10
C PRO A 8 8.64 -58.99 9.38
N GLY A 9 8.81 -57.79 8.82
CA GLY A 9 10.10 -57.09 8.86
C GLY A 9 9.98 -55.58 9.01
N LEU A 10 9.88 -55.14 10.26
CA LEU A 10 10.24 -53.83 10.82
C LEU A 10 9.63 -52.56 10.19
N LEU A 11 8.56 -52.06 10.81
CA LEU A 11 8.34 -50.63 10.94
C LEU A 11 9.50 -50.04 11.76
N ALA A 12 10.44 -49.38 11.07
CA ALA A 12 11.47 -48.60 11.72
C ALA A 12 10.80 -47.42 12.46
N VAL A 13 10.84 -47.47 13.79
CA VAL A 13 10.54 -46.30 14.62
C VAL A 13 11.69 -45.32 14.42
N ALA A 14 11.50 -44.34 13.54
CA ALA A 14 12.43 -43.23 13.41
C ALA A 14 12.43 -42.45 14.74
N PRO A 15 13.61 -42.11 15.30
CA PRO A 15 13.65 -41.22 16.45
C PRO A 15 13.05 -39.88 16.04
N LEU A 16 12.12 -39.37 16.85
CA LEU A 16 11.68 -37.99 16.79
C LEU A 16 12.89 -37.10 17.09
N VAL A 17 13.63 -36.74 16.05
CA VAL A 17 14.52 -35.59 16.14
C VAL A 17 13.59 -34.42 16.35
N ALA A 18 13.61 -33.84 17.55
CA ALA A 18 12.99 -32.55 17.79
C ALA A 18 13.64 -31.59 16.78
N ALA A 19 12.90 -31.26 15.73
CA ALA A 19 13.28 -30.19 14.83
C ALA A 19 13.28 -28.93 15.71
N ASN A 20 14.47 -28.51 16.13
CA ASN A 20 14.64 -27.16 16.63
C ASN A 20 14.19 -26.26 15.49
N ALA A 21 13.01 -25.65 15.64
CA ALA A 21 12.54 -24.61 14.74
C ALA A 21 13.59 -23.49 14.83
N GLN A 22 14.48 -23.45 13.85
CA GLN A 22 15.47 -22.42 13.78
C GLN A 22 14.72 -21.13 13.49
N ASP A 23 14.80 -20.18 14.44
CA ASP A 23 14.45 -18.77 14.25
C ASP A 23 15.32 -18.21 13.13
N ASN A 24 15.02 -18.59 11.90
CA ASN A 24 15.63 -18.01 10.74
C ASN A 24 14.65 -16.93 10.27
N PRO A 25 14.94 -15.63 10.47
CA PRO A 25 14.10 -14.58 9.93
C PRO A 25 13.86 -14.90 8.46
N ARG A 26 12.59 -14.90 8.03
CA ARG A 26 12.15 -15.38 6.72
C ARG A 26 13.12 -14.89 5.63
N GLN A 27 13.98 -15.77 5.14
CA GLN A 27 14.96 -15.43 4.10
C GLN A 27 14.28 -15.52 2.74
N PHE A 28 14.53 -14.56 1.87
CA PHE A 28 13.99 -14.52 0.51
C PHE A 28 14.97 -13.82 -0.43
N ALA A 29 14.92 -14.16 -1.71
CA ALA A 29 15.72 -13.50 -2.74
C ALA A 29 15.12 -12.12 -3.07
N VAL A 30 15.99 -11.13 -3.23
CA VAL A 30 15.60 -9.78 -3.65
C VAL A 30 16.12 -9.58 -5.06
N GLU A 31 15.21 -9.37 -6.00
CA GLU A 31 15.54 -9.22 -7.41
C GLU A 31 15.51 -7.75 -7.85
N GLY A 32 16.32 -7.44 -8.87
CA GLY A 32 16.28 -6.16 -9.58
C GLY A 32 16.47 -4.93 -8.69
N ALA A 33 15.60 -3.93 -8.87
CA ALA A 33 15.76 -2.62 -8.24
C ALA A 33 15.62 -2.65 -6.71
N GLY A 34 15.05 -3.71 -6.12
CA GLY A 34 14.94 -3.86 -4.67
C GLY A 34 16.28 -3.90 -3.94
N MET A 35 17.36 -4.30 -4.62
CA MET A 35 18.72 -4.33 -4.05
C MET A 35 19.40 -2.95 -4.04
N LEU A 36 18.86 -1.98 -4.76
CA LEU A 36 19.46 -0.66 -4.89
C LEU A 36 19.27 0.15 -3.60
N THR A 37 20.25 1.01 -3.32
CA THR A 37 20.29 1.84 -2.11
C THR A 37 19.40 3.08 -2.25
N CYS A 38 19.00 3.61 -1.10
CA CYS A 38 18.32 4.89 -0.98
C CYS A 38 19.13 6.04 -1.58
N GLU A 39 20.46 6.04 -1.41
CA GLU A 39 21.34 7.00 -2.09
C GLU A 39 21.15 6.96 -3.61
N ARG A 40 21.15 5.76 -4.22
CA ARG A 40 20.94 5.62 -5.65
C ARG A 40 19.53 6.05 -6.07
N PHE A 41 18.53 5.80 -5.24
CA PHE A 41 17.18 6.29 -5.46
C PHE A 41 17.13 7.82 -5.49
N ILE A 42 17.69 8.50 -4.49
CA ILE A 42 17.77 9.97 -4.44
C ILE A 42 18.51 10.53 -5.66
N ALA A 43 19.61 9.91 -6.08
CA ALA A 43 20.31 10.31 -7.29
C ALA A 43 19.45 10.14 -8.56
N ALA A 44 18.76 9.00 -8.70
CA ALA A 44 17.89 8.72 -9.85
C ALA A 44 16.68 9.65 -9.92
N ARG A 45 16.12 10.08 -8.77
CA ARG A 45 15.02 11.06 -8.70
C ARG A 45 15.34 12.40 -9.36
N GLY A 46 16.63 12.75 -9.50
CA GLY A 46 17.04 13.95 -10.23
C GLY A 46 16.55 13.98 -11.68
N ASP A 47 16.25 12.81 -12.26
CA ASP A 47 15.56 12.65 -13.53
C ASP A 47 14.51 11.54 -13.43
N THR A 48 13.26 11.93 -13.17
CA THR A 48 12.12 11.01 -13.05
C THR A 48 11.73 10.33 -14.38
N THR A 49 12.30 10.75 -15.51
CA THR A 49 12.09 10.08 -16.80
C THR A 49 13.13 9.00 -17.07
N SER A 50 14.19 8.94 -16.24
CA SER A 50 15.27 7.98 -16.43
C SER A 50 14.80 6.52 -16.25
N PRO A 51 15.35 5.57 -17.04
CA PRO A 51 15.06 4.15 -16.85
C PRO A 51 15.44 3.62 -15.46
N ASP A 52 16.42 4.24 -14.79
CA ASP A 52 16.82 3.86 -13.43
C ASP A 52 15.71 4.21 -12.42
N TYR A 53 15.21 5.45 -12.45
CA TYR A 53 14.10 5.86 -11.59
C TYR A 53 12.83 5.04 -11.86
N GLN A 54 12.47 4.87 -13.13
CA GLN A 54 11.27 4.12 -13.51
C GLN A 54 11.32 2.66 -13.07
N ARG A 55 12.50 2.02 -13.11
CA ARG A 55 12.68 0.65 -12.56
C ARG A 55 12.54 0.60 -11.05
N MET A 56 13.00 1.63 -10.33
CA MET A 56 12.89 1.71 -8.88
C MET A 56 11.44 1.92 -8.42
N ILE A 57 10.73 2.87 -9.01
CA ILE A 57 9.30 3.09 -8.72
C ILE A 57 8.47 1.88 -9.13
N GLY A 58 8.73 1.30 -10.31
CA GLY A 58 8.04 0.09 -10.75
C GLY A 58 8.27 -1.11 -9.82
N PHE A 59 9.45 -1.24 -9.20
CA PHE A 59 9.68 -2.24 -8.16
C PHE A 59 8.80 -2.00 -6.93
N ILE A 60 8.70 -0.74 -6.46
CA ILE A 60 7.87 -0.38 -5.30
C ILE A 60 6.38 -0.68 -5.59
N GLU A 61 5.87 -0.25 -6.74
CA GLU A 61 4.49 -0.49 -7.15
C GLU A 61 4.19 -1.99 -7.31
N GLY A 62 5.09 -2.73 -7.94
CA GLY A 62 4.98 -4.18 -8.12
C GLY A 62 5.01 -4.93 -6.80
N TYR A 63 5.88 -4.54 -5.88
CA TYR A 63 5.97 -5.13 -4.54
C TYR A 63 4.68 -4.89 -3.76
N LEU A 64 4.14 -3.66 -3.75
CA LEU A 64 2.90 -3.33 -3.05
C LEU A 64 1.69 -4.04 -3.67
N SER A 65 1.67 -4.20 -5.00
CA SER A 65 0.66 -5.00 -5.70
C SER A 65 0.70 -6.47 -5.28
N ALA A 66 1.89 -7.06 -5.15
CA ALA A 66 2.05 -8.41 -4.61
C ALA A 66 1.66 -8.47 -3.12
N ALA A 67 2.01 -7.46 -2.34
CA ALA A 67 1.64 -7.39 -0.92
C ALA A 67 0.12 -7.35 -0.72
N ASN A 68 -0.65 -6.71 -1.62
CA ASN A 68 -2.10 -6.77 -1.60
C ASN A 68 -2.64 -8.22 -1.65
N LEU A 69 -1.96 -9.12 -2.37
CA LEU A 69 -2.34 -10.53 -2.47
C LEU A 69 -1.95 -11.35 -1.23
N TYR A 70 -0.77 -11.08 -0.65
CA TYR A 70 -0.19 -11.93 0.39
C TYR A 70 -0.43 -11.43 1.81
N GLU A 71 -0.77 -10.16 2.00
CA GLU A 71 -1.12 -9.62 3.31
C GLU A 71 -2.54 -10.05 3.72
N PRO A 72 -2.73 -10.56 4.95
CA PRO A 72 -4.04 -10.96 5.42
C PRO A 72 -4.99 -9.76 5.47
N ASP A 73 -6.25 -10.00 5.15
CA ASP A 73 -7.31 -9.00 5.16
C ASP A 73 -6.95 -7.73 4.38
N THR A 74 -6.45 -7.91 3.16
CA THR A 74 -5.99 -6.81 2.31
C THR A 74 -6.59 -6.95 0.92
N PHE A 75 -7.24 -5.88 0.47
CA PHE A 75 -7.62 -5.67 -0.92
C PHE A 75 -6.70 -4.65 -1.57
N ASP A 76 -6.42 -3.54 -0.86
CA ASP A 76 -5.49 -2.51 -1.32
C ASP A 76 -4.81 -1.79 -0.15
N LEU A 77 -3.47 -1.82 -0.09
CA LEU A 77 -2.61 -1.09 0.85
C LEU A 77 -2.46 0.39 0.49
N THR A 78 -2.65 0.73 -0.79
CA THR A 78 -2.38 2.05 -1.37
C THR A 78 -3.61 2.70 -2.01
N PRO A 79 -4.79 2.72 -1.35
CA PRO A 79 -6.07 2.99 -2.01
C PRO A 79 -6.30 4.42 -2.53
N TRP A 80 -5.39 5.35 -2.26
CA TRP A 80 -5.38 6.70 -2.83
C TRP A 80 -3.97 7.17 -3.22
N HIS A 81 -2.97 6.28 -3.18
CA HIS A 81 -1.60 6.62 -3.55
C HIS A 81 -1.39 6.37 -5.05
N ASN A 82 -0.49 7.13 -5.65
CA ASN A 82 0.00 6.94 -7.01
C ASN A 82 1.55 6.93 -6.99
N ALA A 83 2.19 6.72 -8.14
CA ALA A 83 3.64 6.76 -8.28
C ALA A 83 4.28 7.99 -7.62
N ALA A 84 3.71 9.18 -7.79
CA ALA A 84 4.23 10.42 -7.21
C ALA A 84 4.09 10.45 -5.68
N ALA A 85 2.99 9.94 -5.12
CA ALA A 85 2.83 9.84 -3.67
C ALA A 85 3.80 8.81 -3.07
N LEU A 86 4.00 7.67 -3.74
CA LEU A 86 4.97 6.66 -3.31
C LEU A 86 6.39 7.19 -3.38
N ASP A 87 6.74 7.93 -4.44
CA ASP A 87 8.03 8.61 -4.59
C ASP A 87 8.33 9.54 -3.40
N LEU A 88 7.37 10.38 -3.02
CA LEU A 88 7.52 11.28 -1.86
C LEU A 88 7.70 10.52 -0.54
N ILE A 89 6.95 9.43 -0.33
CA ILE A 89 7.08 8.60 0.88
C ILE A 89 8.48 7.98 0.96
N VAL A 90 8.95 7.41 -0.16
CA VAL A 90 10.25 6.74 -0.23
C VAL A 90 11.37 7.76 -0.10
N GLU A 91 11.27 8.93 -0.71
CA GLU A 91 12.28 9.97 -0.52
C GLU A 91 12.37 10.44 0.93
N ASN A 92 11.23 10.74 1.58
CA ASN A 92 11.26 11.23 2.95
C ASN A 92 12.08 10.30 3.88
N HIS A 93 12.01 8.99 3.64
CA HIS A 93 12.87 8.00 4.26
C HIS A 93 14.31 8.04 3.72
N CYS A 94 14.48 7.90 2.41
CA CYS A 94 15.79 7.72 1.78
C CYS A 94 16.73 8.92 1.91
N ALA A 95 16.21 10.14 2.04
CA ALA A 95 17.00 11.34 2.29
C ALA A 95 17.76 11.28 3.63
N GLN A 96 17.26 10.48 4.59
CA GLN A 96 17.82 10.35 5.95
C GLN A 96 18.57 9.04 6.15
N HIS A 97 18.39 8.06 5.26
CA HIS A 97 18.88 6.70 5.40
C HIS A 97 19.52 6.19 4.09
N PRO A 98 20.66 6.78 3.64
CA PRO A 98 21.21 6.53 2.30
C PRO A 98 21.63 5.07 2.05
N GLU A 99 22.02 4.35 3.11
CA GLU A 99 22.49 2.95 3.02
C GLU A 99 21.35 1.92 2.96
N ASP A 100 20.12 2.31 3.31
CA ASP A 100 18.98 1.41 3.26
C ASP A 100 18.69 0.98 1.82
N ARG A 101 18.21 -0.25 1.65
CA ARG A 101 17.83 -0.78 0.33
C ARG A 101 16.34 -0.61 0.10
N LEU A 102 15.95 -0.40 -1.15
CA LEU A 102 14.55 -0.19 -1.53
C LEU A 102 13.63 -1.31 -1.04
N VAL A 103 14.06 -2.58 -1.10
CA VAL A 103 13.24 -3.69 -0.56
C VAL A 103 12.89 -3.51 0.91
N GLY A 104 13.84 -3.05 1.74
CA GLY A 104 13.61 -2.84 3.17
C GLY A 104 12.69 -1.65 3.42
N VAL A 105 12.83 -0.59 2.62
CA VAL A 105 11.92 0.57 2.66
C VAL A 105 10.50 0.14 2.29
N THR A 106 10.32 -0.58 1.19
CA THR A 106 9.00 -1.02 0.73
C THR A 106 8.36 -2.02 1.69
N GLN A 107 9.13 -2.91 2.32
CA GLN A 107 8.63 -3.77 3.39
C GLN A 107 8.09 -2.99 4.59
N ARG A 108 8.81 -1.94 5.01
CA ARG A 108 8.33 -1.04 6.07
C ARG A 108 7.07 -0.29 5.64
N MET A 109 6.96 0.09 4.37
CA MET A 109 5.73 0.68 3.83
C MET A 109 4.54 -0.27 3.97
N VAL A 110 4.70 -1.56 3.63
CA VAL A 110 3.62 -2.56 3.84
C VAL A 110 3.15 -2.53 5.29
N GLY A 111 4.08 -2.64 6.25
CA GLY A 111 3.75 -2.58 7.68
C GLY A 111 3.04 -1.28 8.10
N GLY A 112 3.54 -0.14 7.64
CA GLY A 112 3.00 1.19 7.97
C GLY A 112 1.65 1.51 7.31
N LEU A 113 1.37 0.93 6.13
CA LEU A 113 0.13 1.16 5.38
C LEU A 113 -1.00 0.22 5.80
N ARG A 114 -0.70 -0.89 6.49
CA ARG A 114 -1.72 -1.86 6.95
C ARG A 114 -2.90 -1.21 7.70
N PRO A 115 -2.74 -0.26 8.64
CA PRO A 115 -3.88 0.36 9.32
C PRO A 115 -4.85 1.11 8.39
N TYR A 116 -4.34 1.57 7.24
CA TYR A 116 -5.07 2.43 6.30
C TYR A 116 -5.65 1.67 5.10
N ARG A 117 -5.30 0.38 4.96
CA ARG A 117 -5.72 -0.47 3.85
C ARG A 117 -7.23 -0.56 3.68
N ILE A 118 -7.67 -0.91 2.48
CA ILE A 118 -9.00 -1.47 2.26
C ILE A 118 -8.86 -2.98 2.43
N ALA A 119 -9.68 -3.58 3.30
CA ALA A 119 -9.56 -5.00 3.66
C ALA A 119 -10.36 -5.97 2.76
N ARG A 120 -11.35 -5.44 2.05
CA ARG A 120 -12.28 -6.19 1.20
C ARG A 120 -12.52 -5.40 -0.08
N PHE A 121 -13.01 -6.05 -1.11
CA PHE A 121 -13.36 -5.38 -2.36
C PHE A 121 -14.23 -4.13 -2.10
N SER A 122 -13.88 -3.03 -2.76
CA SER A 122 -14.65 -1.80 -2.78
C SER A 122 -14.78 -1.36 -4.22
N GLN A 123 -15.95 -0.88 -4.63
CA GLN A 123 -16.13 -0.33 -5.96
C GLN A 123 -15.31 0.95 -6.12
N MET A 124 -14.70 1.13 -7.30
CA MET A 124 -14.06 2.38 -7.70
C MET A 124 -15.10 3.29 -8.36
N LEU A 125 -15.17 4.53 -7.88
CA LEU A 125 -16.12 5.55 -8.31
C LEU A 125 -15.38 6.68 -9.01
N GLU A 126 -15.91 7.16 -10.12
CA GLU A 126 -15.51 8.45 -10.69
C GLU A 126 -16.29 9.55 -9.94
N VAL A 127 -15.57 10.52 -9.38
CA VAL A 127 -16.14 11.64 -8.64
C VAL A 127 -15.66 12.96 -9.23
N GLY A 128 -16.51 13.99 -9.21
CA GLY A 128 -16.17 15.31 -9.76
C GLY A 128 -17.31 16.03 -10.47
N ASP A 129 -16.96 17.02 -11.29
CA ASP A 129 -17.90 17.85 -12.08
C ASP A 129 -17.55 17.88 -13.58
N GLY A 130 -16.76 16.90 -14.05
CA GLY A 130 -16.32 16.77 -15.44
C GLY A 130 -15.11 17.63 -15.79
N GLN A 131 -14.95 18.82 -15.19
CA GLN A 131 -13.71 19.61 -15.30
C GLN A 131 -12.63 19.06 -14.38
N ASN A 132 -13.00 18.75 -13.14
CA ASN A 132 -12.15 18.06 -12.18
C ASN A 132 -12.72 16.67 -11.94
N ARG A 133 -11.87 15.64 -11.98
CA ARG A 133 -12.27 14.25 -11.71
C ARG A 133 -11.18 13.48 -10.98
N ALA A 134 -11.61 12.53 -10.15
CA ALA A 134 -10.74 11.51 -9.57
C ALA A 134 -11.46 10.17 -9.51
N PHE A 135 -10.66 9.11 -9.42
CA PHE A 135 -11.15 7.76 -9.15
C PHE A 135 -10.84 7.42 -7.69
N VAL A 136 -11.87 7.11 -6.92
CA VAL A 136 -11.75 6.84 -5.49
C VAL A 136 -12.63 5.64 -5.14
N TYR A 137 -12.13 4.77 -4.26
CA TYR A 137 -12.94 3.68 -3.74
C TYR A 137 -14.09 4.19 -2.87
N GLU A 138 -15.27 3.60 -2.98
CA GLU A 138 -16.43 3.92 -2.14
C GLU A 138 -16.08 3.91 -0.63
N THR A 139 -15.31 2.92 -0.18
CA THR A 139 -14.83 2.83 1.21
C THR A 139 -14.01 4.05 1.62
N ILE A 140 -13.18 4.60 0.72
CA ILE A 140 -12.39 5.80 0.98
C ILE A 140 -13.28 7.04 1.00
N LEU A 141 -14.30 7.09 0.14
CA LEU A 141 -15.25 8.19 0.15
C LEU A 141 -16.05 8.24 1.46
N ARG A 142 -16.46 7.08 2.00
CA ARG A 142 -17.08 6.99 3.33
C ARG A 142 -16.16 7.49 4.45
N ARG A 143 -14.88 7.07 4.44
CA ARG A 143 -13.88 7.56 5.39
C ARG A 143 -13.68 9.07 5.28
N ALA A 144 -13.69 9.61 4.07
CA ALA A 144 -13.59 11.05 3.84
C ALA A 144 -14.82 11.81 4.35
N GLN A 145 -16.03 11.29 4.11
CA GLN A 145 -17.27 11.84 4.69
C GLN A 145 -17.17 11.91 6.22
N ALA A 146 -16.80 10.82 6.88
CA ALA A 146 -16.60 10.77 8.33
C ALA A 146 -15.56 11.81 8.82
N ALA A 147 -14.42 11.88 8.14
CA ALA A 147 -13.34 12.81 8.48
C ALA A 147 -13.75 14.28 8.31
N LEU A 148 -14.60 14.60 7.34
CA LEU A 148 -15.16 15.94 7.13
C LEU A 148 -16.25 16.27 8.16
N GLN A 149 -17.09 15.29 8.55
CA GLN A 149 -18.06 15.48 9.63
C GLN A 149 -17.38 15.80 10.96
N LEU A 150 -16.31 15.08 11.32
CA LEU A 150 -15.53 15.35 12.53
C LEU A 150 -14.92 16.77 12.55
N ARG A 151 -14.70 17.37 11.38
CA ARG A 151 -14.20 18.74 11.22
C ARG A 151 -15.32 19.78 11.12
N GLY A 152 -16.59 19.38 11.17
CA GLY A 152 -17.74 20.26 11.01
C GLY A 152 -17.96 20.79 9.59
N LEU A 153 -17.30 20.18 8.60
CA LEU A 153 -17.38 20.61 7.20
C LEU A 153 -18.45 19.87 6.39
N TYR A 154 -18.98 18.75 6.92
CA TYR A 154 -19.99 17.94 6.25
C TYR A 154 -21.06 17.46 7.24
N SER A 155 -22.31 17.38 6.79
CA SER A 155 -23.46 16.94 7.60
C SER A 155 -24.37 15.90 6.90
N GLY A 156 -24.00 15.48 5.67
CA GLY A 156 -24.71 14.42 4.96
C GLY A 156 -24.30 13.02 5.42
N ALA A 157 -24.94 11.98 4.90
CA ALA A 157 -24.67 10.60 5.29
C ALA A 157 -23.26 10.12 4.89
N GLU A 158 -22.69 9.19 5.67
CA GLU A 158 -21.45 8.47 5.34
C GLU A 158 -21.73 7.28 4.41
N ASP A 159 -22.45 7.54 3.33
CA ASP A 159 -23.02 6.55 2.40
C ASP A 159 -22.14 6.23 1.20
N GLY A 160 -20.96 6.87 1.07
CA GLY A 160 -20.06 6.69 -0.07
C GLY A 160 -20.59 7.29 -1.37
N THR A 161 -21.56 8.21 -1.30
CA THR A 161 -22.11 8.91 -2.47
C THR A 161 -21.52 10.31 -2.61
N TYR A 162 -21.03 10.61 -3.81
CA TYR A 162 -20.49 11.94 -4.13
C TYR A 162 -21.61 12.92 -4.49
N THR A 163 -21.96 13.79 -3.54
CA THR A 163 -23.04 14.77 -3.67
C THR A 163 -22.49 16.19 -3.85
N PRO A 164 -23.30 17.16 -4.35
CA PRO A 164 -22.91 18.57 -4.36
C PRO A 164 -22.46 19.09 -3.00
N ALA A 165 -23.17 18.71 -1.93
CA ALA A 165 -22.80 19.08 -0.56
C ALA A 165 -21.45 18.50 -0.14
N LEU A 166 -21.13 17.26 -0.53
CA LEU A 166 -19.82 16.67 -0.24
C LEU A 166 -18.70 17.36 -1.03
N ARG A 167 -18.95 17.72 -2.29
CA ARG A 167 -18.00 18.50 -3.10
C ARG A 167 -17.70 19.85 -2.44
N ASP A 168 -18.72 20.56 -1.97
CA ASP A 168 -18.54 21.85 -1.31
C ASP A 168 -17.74 21.69 0.00
N ALA A 169 -18.01 20.63 0.78
CA ALA A 169 -17.21 20.28 1.95
C ALA A 169 -15.73 20.00 1.61
N PHE A 170 -15.44 19.34 0.49
CA PHE A 170 -14.07 19.16 0.01
C PHE A 170 -13.42 20.48 -0.39
N ARG A 171 -14.14 21.41 -1.02
CA ARG A 171 -13.60 22.74 -1.37
C ARG A 171 -13.21 23.52 -0.12
N ASP A 172 -14.08 23.51 0.89
CA ASP A 172 -13.81 24.17 2.17
C ASP A 172 -12.61 23.54 2.88
N PHE A 173 -12.52 22.21 2.88
CA PHE A 173 -11.35 21.52 3.41
C PHE A 173 -10.08 21.89 2.65
N GLN A 174 -10.08 21.79 1.32
CA GLN A 174 -8.93 22.13 0.46
C GLN A 174 -8.46 23.56 0.69
N ARG A 175 -9.39 24.52 0.77
CA ARG A 175 -9.08 25.92 1.14
C ARG A 175 -8.38 25.99 2.50
N SER A 176 -8.91 25.29 3.50
CA SER A 176 -8.34 25.30 4.86
C SER A 176 -6.90 24.77 4.93
N VAL A 177 -6.54 23.84 4.05
CA VAL A 177 -5.18 23.25 3.97
C VAL A 177 -4.35 23.79 2.80
N ARG A 178 -4.80 24.88 2.15
CA ARG A 178 -4.13 25.58 1.05
C ARG A 178 -3.86 24.69 -0.19
N LEU A 179 -4.81 23.80 -0.49
CA LEU A 179 -4.86 23.06 -1.75
C LEU A 179 -5.78 23.76 -2.75
N ASN A 180 -5.69 23.37 -4.02
CA ASN A 180 -6.62 23.84 -5.06
C ASN A 180 -8.04 23.39 -4.73
N GLU A 181 -9.00 24.32 -4.75
CA GLU A 181 -10.41 24.10 -4.37
C GLU A 181 -11.21 23.40 -5.49
N THR A 182 -10.74 22.24 -5.94
CA THR A 182 -11.40 21.44 -7.00
C THR A 182 -12.69 20.81 -6.51
N GLY A 183 -12.81 20.56 -5.20
CA GLY A 183 -13.87 19.79 -4.57
C GLY A 183 -13.72 18.27 -4.76
N VAL A 184 -12.64 17.83 -5.41
CA VAL A 184 -12.38 16.43 -5.71
C VAL A 184 -11.41 15.85 -4.67
N PRO A 185 -11.67 14.67 -4.10
CA PRO A 185 -10.76 13.96 -3.20
C PRO A 185 -9.57 13.33 -3.94
N ASP A 186 -8.69 14.17 -4.48
CA ASP A 186 -7.45 13.72 -5.11
C ASP A 186 -6.45 13.17 -4.06
N PRO A 187 -5.34 12.51 -4.49
CA PRO A 187 -4.36 11.96 -3.56
C PRO A 187 -3.82 12.96 -2.52
N ALA A 188 -3.60 14.22 -2.91
CA ALA A 188 -3.11 15.26 -2.01
C ALA A 188 -4.16 15.63 -0.95
N THR A 189 -5.42 15.76 -1.37
CA THR A 189 -6.57 16.03 -0.50
C THR A 189 -6.75 14.89 0.49
N LEU A 190 -6.76 13.64 0.01
CA LEU A 190 -6.92 12.45 0.85
C LEU A 190 -5.76 12.26 1.83
N TRP A 191 -4.53 12.55 1.40
CA TRP A 191 -3.37 12.54 2.29
C TRP A 191 -3.53 13.51 3.47
N LYS A 192 -3.95 14.75 3.19
CA LYS A 192 -4.17 15.76 4.25
C LYS A 192 -5.39 15.45 5.13
N LEU A 193 -6.42 14.81 4.58
CA LEU A 193 -7.68 14.58 5.28
C LEU A 193 -7.62 13.33 6.19
N LEU A 194 -7.05 12.25 5.67
CA LEU A 194 -7.14 10.91 6.25
C LEU A 194 -5.87 10.45 6.97
N ASN A 195 -4.74 11.14 6.78
CA ASN A 195 -3.51 10.84 7.50
C ASN A 195 -3.34 11.82 8.68
N PRO A 196 -3.08 11.33 9.91
CA PRO A 196 -2.87 12.17 11.10
C PRO A 196 -1.56 12.99 11.03
#